data_AF-A0A9E5EJN9-F1
#
_entry.id   AF-A0A9E5EJN9-F1
#
_cell.length_a   1.000
_cell.length_b   1.000
_cell.length_c   1.000
_cell.angle_alpha   90.00
_cell.angle_beta   90.00
_cell.angle_gamma   90.00
#
_symmetry.space_group_name_H-M   'P 1'
#
loop_
_entity.id
_entity.type
_entity.pdbx_description
1 polymer ?
#
loop_
_entity_poly.entity_id
_entity_poly.type
_entity_poly.pdbx_seq_one_letter_code
_entity_poly.pdbx_strand_id
1 'polypeptide(L)'
;MRSWKVRQSTKERNTKVRTIKKILPLFMLVAASMANATTLSLSQTGMTLFNSSGTSLSGNYGAKLGFWTSGFTPTADNLTSWDENFVAYNGYYQSSTSKFLLSITVGDSAASINLLTSGVTGFIGAGSQSGSTGYAAAFPAGKQLSLLVSNVLYSSSAQTNSTLNKDYLLPSNATQYALITDASWLVPNTAGALDVSTTTYNFSANTTASFGTVIYSGATGNSVTLVPEPSTGALMMLGAVGLVALRRLRKV
;
A
#
# COMPACT_ATOMS: atom_id res chain seq x y z
N MET A 1 -18.19 -100.25 14.48
CA MET A 1 -18.38 -98.79 14.58
C MET A 1 -17.43 -98.24 15.64
N ARG A 2 -16.38 -97.54 15.22
CA ARG A 2 -15.30 -97.06 16.11
C ARG A 2 -15.64 -95.69 16.66
N SER A 3 -15.68 -95.61 17.99
CA SER A 3 -15.69 -94.38 18.78
C SER A 3 -14.32 -93.71 18.68
N TRP A 4 -14.30 -92.44 18.25
CA TRP A 4 -13.12 -91.58 18.33
C TRP A 4 -13.50 -90.29 19.03
N LYS A 5 -13.10 -90.20 20.30
CA LYS A 5 -13.36 -89.09 21.20
C LYS A 5 -12.27 -88.03 20.97
N VAL A 6 -12.60 -86.99 20.20
CA VAL A 6 -11.68 -85.86 19.96
C VAL A 6 -11.61 -84.99 21.21
N ARG A 7 -10.41 -84.90 21.81
CA ARG A 7 -10.10 -84.03 22.94
C ARG A 7 -10.12 -82.56 22.50
N GLN A 8 -10.93 -81.76 23.19
CA GLN A 8 -10.80 -80.31 23.19
C GLN A 8 -9.52 -79.89 23.94
N SER A 9 -8.81 -78.92 23.37
CA SER A 9 -7.82 -78.10 24.10
C SER A 9 -7.91 -76.69 23.54
N THR A 10 -8.99 -76.00 23.88
CA THR A 10 -9.14 -74.56 23.61
C THR A 10 -8.25 -73.82 24.59
N LYS A 11 -7.08 -73.40 24.10
CA LYS A 11 -6.10 -72.61 24.84
C LYS A 11 -6.64 -71.19 24.99
N GLU A 12 -7.29 -70.89 26.12
CA GLU A 12 -7.67 -69.52 26.52
C GLU A 12 -6.42 -68.64 26.59
N ARG A 13 -6.19 -67.84 25.54
CA ARG A 13 -5.26 -66.72 25.58
C ARG A 13 -5.96 -65.53 26.22
N ASN A 14 -5.85 -65.49 27.54
CA ASN A 14 -6.22 -64.37 28.40
C ASN A 14 -5.26 -63.19 28.13
N THR A 15 -5.47 -62.49 27.03
CA THR A 15 -4.69 -61.30 26.67
C THR A 15 -5.23 -60.13 27.46
N LYS A 16 -4.67 -59.90 28.65
CA LYS A 16 -4.91 -58.68 29.44
C LYS A 16 -4.50 -57.46 28.61
N VAL A 17 -5.45 -56.90 27.87
CA VAL A 17 -5.33 -55.56 27.29
C VAL A 17 -5.34 -54.59 28.47
N ARG A 18 -4.14 -54.23 28.96
CA ARG A 18 -3.96 -53.13 29.89
C ARG A 18 -4.33 -51.86 29.14
N THR A 19 -5.58 -51.44 29.27
CA THR A 19 -6.06 -50.12 28.90
C THR A 19 -5.33 -49.10 29.77
N ILE A 20 -4.15 -48.66 29.33
CA ILE A 20 -3.46 -47.51 29.90
C ILE A 20 -4.30 -46.29 29.51
N LYS A 21 -5.24 -45.94 30.39
CA LYS A 21 -5.88 -44.62 30.44
C LYS A 21 -4.81 -43.58 30.76
N LYS A 22 -4.00 -43.22 29.76
CA LYS A 22 -3.26 -41.96 29.76
C LYS A 22 -4.01 -41.01 28.84
N ILE A 23 -5.13 -40.51 29.36
CA ILE A 23 -5.68 -39.24 28.90
C ILE A 23 -4.67 -38.21 29.36
N LEU A 24 -3.68 -37.94 28.51
CA LEU A 24 -2.89 -36.73 28.62
C LEU A 24 -3.81 -35.64 28.07
N PRO A 25 -4.37 -34.72 28.89
CA PRO A 25 -4.85 -33.48 28.33
C PRO A 25 -3.60 -32.81 27.78
N LEU A 26 -3.37 -32.97 26.48
CA LEU A 26 -2.47 -32.13 25.73
C LEU A 26 -3.04 -30.72 25.91
N PHE A 27 -2.51 -30.02 26.91
CA PHE A 27 -2.71 -28.61 27.13
C PHE A 27 -2.23 -27.95 25.84
N MET A 28 -3.15 -27.77 24.89
CA MET A 28 -3.03 -26.77 23.85
C MET A 28 -3.09 -25.43 24.59
N LEU A 29 -1.96 -25.07 25.20
CA LEU A 29 -1.64 -23.70 25.51
C LEU A 29 -1.44 -23.05 24.14
N VAL A 30 -2.56 -22.72 23.48
CA VAL A 30 -2.54 -21.80 22.36
C VAL A 30 -2.10 -20.49 23.00
N ALA A 31 -0.79 -20.24 22.97
CA ALA A 31 -0.27 -18.91 23.17
C ALA A 31 -0.92 -18.09 22.07
N ALA A 32 -2.00 -17.39 22.42
CA ALA A 32 -2.55 -16.35 21.59
C ALA A 32 -1.45 -15.29 21.49
N SER A 33 -0.59 -15.42 20.49
CA SER A 33 0.36 -14.38 20.16
C SER A 33 -0.46 -13.14 19.84
N MET A 34 -0.43 -12.15 20.72
CA MET A 34 -1.12 -10.89 20.48
C MET A 34 -0.48 -10.26 19.23
N ALA A 35 -1.27 -10.09 18.18
CA ALA A 35 -0.84 -9.38 16.99
C ALA A 35 -0.75 -7.88 17.32
N ASN A 36 0.38 -7.25 16.98
CA ASN A 36 0.56 -5.80 17.12
C ASN A 36 0.23 -5.11 15.81
N ALA A 37 -0.26 -3.89 15.90
CA ALA A 37 -0.52 -3.04 14.75
C ALA A 37 -0.29 -1.58 15.11
N THR A 38 0.49 -0.88 14.28
CA THR A 38 0.73 0.56 14.38
C THR A 38 -0.02 1.25 13.26
N THR A 39 -0.61 2.40 13.53
CA THR A 39 -1.28 3.20 12.50
C THR A 39 -0.34 4.27 11.98
N LEU A 40 -0.11 4.31 10.67
CA LEU A 40 0.59 5.38 9.98
C LEU A 40 -0.44 6.31 9.38
N SER A 41 -0.41 7.60 9.73
CA SER A 41 -1.38 8.58 9.25
C SER A 41 -0.69 9.79 8.66
N LEU A 42 -1.24 10.36 7.60
CA LEU A 42 -0.89 11.70 7.14
C LEU A 42 -2.09 12.60 7.44
N SER A 43 -1.88 13.62 8.28
CA SER A 43 -2.94 14.53 8.71
C SER A 43 -2.54 15.99 8.47
N GLN A 44 -2.26 16.33 7.22
CA GLN A 44 -1.93 17.71 6.85
C GLN A 44 -3.20 18.53 6.60
N THR A 45 -3.29 19.73 7.19
CA THR A 45 -4.39 20.70 7.02
C THR A 45 -3.93 22.00 6.35
N GLY A 46 -4.86 22.88 5.97
CA GLY A 46 -4.55 24.20 5.43
C GLY A 46 -3.89 24.17 4.05
N MET A 47 -4.06 23.09 3.29
CA MET A 47 -3.57 22.96 1.92
C MET A 47 -4.66 23.31 0.92
N THR A 48 -4.33 24.08 -0.11
CA THR A 48 -5.19 24.24 -1.29
C THR A 48 -4.64 23.43 -2.45
N LEU A 49 -5.48 22.58 -3.06
CA LEU A 49 -5.12 21.78 -4.21
C LEU A 49 -5.49 22.53 -5.50
N PHE A 50 -4.53 22.72 -6.40
CA PHE A 50 -4.71 23.38 -7.69
C PHE A 50 -4.48 22.40 -8.84
N ASN A 51 -5.25 22.55 -9.91
CA ASN A 51 -4.94 21.91 -11.18
C ASN A 51 -3.76 22.62 -11.87
N SER A 52 -3.31 22.06 -12.99
CA SER A 52 -2.21 22.58 -13.82
C SER A 52 -2.46 23.96 -14.41
N SER A 53 -3.72 24.41 -14.43
CA SER A 53 -4.11 25.75 -14.89
C SER A 53 -4.17 26.77 -13.74
N GLY A 54 -3.75 26.39 -12.53
CA GLY A 54 -3.80 27.25 -11.33
C GLY A 54 -5.22 27.47 -10.77
N THR A 55 -6.19 26.64 -11.17
CA THR A 55 -7.56 26.69 -10.61
C THR A 55 -7.65 25.79 -9.39
N SER A 56 -8.17 26.34 -8.28
CA SER A 56 -8.41 25.56 -7.07
C SER A 56 -9.45 24.48 -7.33
N LEU A 57 -9.16 23.27 -6.87
CA LEU A 57 -10.04 22.13 -6.98
C LEU A 57 -11.06 22.09 -5.83
N SER A 58 -12.35 21.98 -6.17
CA SER A 58 -13.48 21.89 -5.23
C SER A 58 -14.10 20.50 -5.29
N GLY A 59 -13.79 19.67 -4.30
CA GLY A 59 -14.22 18.27 -4.22
C GLY A 59 -13.38 17.45 -3.25
N ASN A 60 -13.62 16.13 -3.27
CA ASN A 60 -12.74 15.16 -2.64
C ASN A 60 -11.94 14.48 -3.75
N TYR A 61 -10.62 14.46 -3.61
CA TYR A 61 -9.71 13.98 -4.66
C TYR A 61 -8.84 12.85 -4.17
N GLY A 62 -8.55 11.90 -5.06
CA GLY A 62 -7.76 10.71 -4.74
C GLY A 62 -6.37 11.07 -4.22
N ALA A 63 -5.99 10.42 -3.12
CA ALA A 63 -4.64 10.48 -2.60
C ALA A 63 -4.19 9.08 -2.16
N LYS A 64 -2.90 8.80 -2.25
CA LYS A 64 -2.30 7.55 -1.79
C LYS A 64 -1.06 7.84 -0.95
N LEU A 65 -0.92 7.15 0.18
CA LEU A 65 0.28 7.18 1.02
C LEU A 65 0.94 5.80 0.95
N GLY A 66 2.21 5.76 0.62
CA GLY A 66 2.90 4.49 0.38
C GLY A 66 4.36 4.65 0.03
N PHE A 67 4.96 3.62 -0.54
CA PHE A 67 6.35 3.63 -0.98
C PHE A 67 6.50 2.90 -2.32
N TRP A 68 7.60 3.19 -3.02
CA TRP A 68 7.92 2.57 -4.30
C TRP A 68 8.58 1.21 -4.12
N THR A 69 8.26 0.25 -4.99
CA THR A 69 8.94 -1.05 -5.05
C THR A 69 10.43 -0.87 -5.34
N SER A 70 11.23 -1.85 -4.91
CA SER A 70 12.69 -1.79 -5.09
C SER A 70 13.06 -1.71 -6.57
N GLY A 71 13.92 -0.76 -6.93
CA GLY A 71 14.38 -0.54 -8.30
C GLY A 71 13.44 0.34 -9.14
N PHE A 72 12.27 0.72 -8.62
CA PHE A 72 11.40 1.67 -9.29
C PHE A 72 11.75 3.10 -8.86
N THR A 73 12.03 3.96 -9.84
CA THR A 73 12.16 5.41 -9.64
C THR A 73 11.03 6.09 -10.39
N PRO A 74 10.11 6.81 -9.71
CA PRO A 74 9.01 7.48 -10.39
C PRO A 74 9.54 8.60 -11.27
N THR A 75 9.17 8.56 -12.54
CA THR A 75 9.47 9.60 -13.55
C THR A 75 8.21 9.93 -14.36
N ALA A 76 8.28 11.00 -15.15
CA ALA A 76 7.17 11.42 -16.00
C ALA A 76 6.93 10.35 -17.10
N ASP A 77 8.01 9.71 -17.54
CA ASP A 77 7.99 8.75 -18.64
C ASP A 77 7.39 7.40 -18.23
N ASN A 78 7.29 7.10 -16.93
CA ASN A 78 6.79 5.82 -16.43
C ASN A 78 5.49 5.93 -15.63
N LEU A 79 4.73 7.03 -15.79
CA LEU A 79 3.45 7.28 -15.09
C LEU A 79 2.45 6.11 -15.19
N THR A 80 2.36 5.45 -16.34
CA THR A 80 1.47 4.29 -16.54
C THR A 80 1.83 3.08 -15.67
N SER A 81 3.08 3.03 -15.19
CA SER A 81 3.61 1.98 -14.31
C SER A 81 3.68 2.41 -12.85
N TRP A 82 3.17 3.60 -12.48
CA TRP A 82 3.22 4.03 -11.09
C TRP A 82 2.37 3.13 -10.20
N ASP A 83 1.14 2.85 -10.61
CA ASP A 83 0.19 2.12 -9.76
C ASP A 83 0.67 0.70 -9.41
N GLU A 84 1.23 -0.02 -10.37
CA GLU A 84 1.76 -1.37 -10.18
C GLU A 84 3.07 -1.42 -9.36
N ASN A 85 3.78 -0.28 -9.27
CA ASN A 85 5.04 -0.16 -8.52
C ASN A 85 4.91 0.67 -7.23
N PHE A 86 3.71 1.13 -6.89
CA PHE A 86 3.47 1.91 -5.68
C PHE A 86 2.69 1.09 -4.66
N VAL A 87 3.37 0.68 -3.60
CA VAL A 87 2.78 -0.07 -2.48
C VAL A 87 2.17 0.94 -1.52
N ALA A 88 0.85 1.11 -1.58
CA ALA A 88 0.20 2.24 -0.94
C ALA A 88 -1.22 1.93 -0.47
N TYR A 89 -1.72 2.85 0.35
CA TYR A 89 -3.09 2.87 0.81
C TYR A 89 -3.80 4.10 0.27
N ASN A 90 -5.06 3.89 -0.09
CA ASN A 90 -5.91 4.93 -0.62
C ASN A 90 -6.42 5.83 0.52
N GLY A 91 -6.66 7.08 0.18
CA GLY A 91 -7.34 8.06 0.98
C GLY A 91 -7.72 9.22 0.07
N TYR A 92 -7.87 10.41 0.64
CA TYR A 92 -8.28 11.56 -0.16
C TYR A 92 -7.82 12.89 0.43
N TYR A 93 -7.76 13.88 -0.45
CA TYR A 93 -7.80 15.28 -0.10
C TYR A 93 -9.25 15.74 -0.02
N GLN A 94 -9.62 16.44 1.05
CA GLN A 94 -10.92 17.04 1.26
C GLN A 94 -10.81 18.57 1.17
N SER A 95 -11.34 19.15 0.10
CA SER A 95 -11.27 20.61 -0.11
C SER A 95 -12.00 21.43 0.94
N SER A 96 -13.14 20.95 1.48
CA SER A 96 -13.95 21.68 2.46
C SER A 96 -13.24 21.91 3.80
N THR A 97 -12.26 21.07 4.13
CA THR A 97 -11.45 21.16 5.36
C THR A 97 -9.97 21.41 5.05
N SER A 98 -9.62 21.58 3.77
CA SER A 98 -8.25 21.73 3.28
C SER A 98 -7.31 20.65 3.83
N LYS A 99 -7.78 19.40 3.90
CA LYS A 99 -7.13 18.33 4.66
C LYS A 99 -6.84 17.08 3.83
N PHE A 100 -5.67 16.50 4.04
CA PHE A 100 -5.36 15.12 3.62
C PHE A 100 -5.79 14.13 4.71
N LEU A 101 -6.55 13.12 4.31
CA LEU A 101 -7.09 12.06 5.18
C LEU A 101 -6.61 10.70 4.66
N LEU A 102 -5.45 10.26 5.16
CA LEU A 102 -4.85 8.97 4.81
C LEU A 102 -4.41 8.27 6.09
N SER A 103 -4.70 6.97 6.17
CA SER A 103 -4.33 6.13 7.30
C SER A 103 -4.07 4.71 6.83
N ILE A 104 -3.06 4.09 7.42
CA ILE A 104 -2.58 2.75 7.12
C ILE A 104 -2.39 2.04 8.44
N THR A 105 -2.85 0.80 8.57
CA THR A 105 -2.47 -0.02 9.73
C THR A 105 -1.42 -1.01 9.28
N VAL A 106 -0.22 -0.93 9.86
CA VAL A 106 0.89 -1.85 9.61
C VAL A 106 1.00 -2.81 10.79
N GLY A 107 0.79 -4.11 10.54
CA GLY A 107 0.82 -5.15 11.57
C GLY A 107 2.20 -5.79 11.71
N ASP A 108 2.57 -6.21 12.92
CA ASP A 108 3.81 -6.96 13.17
C ASP A 108 3.81 -8.28 12.39
N SER A 109 4.89 -8.51 11.64
CA SER A 109 5.14 -9.72 10.85
C SER A 109 6.20 -10.62 11.46
N ALA A 110 6.77 -10.28 12.62
CA ALA A 110 7.89 -11.02 13.21
C ALA A 110 7.63 -12.53 13.36
N ALA A 111 6.37 -12.99 13.33
CA ALA A 111 6.00 -14.41 13.32
C ALA A 111 5.18 -14.89 12.10
N SER A 112 4.68 -14.00 11.22
CA SER A 112 3.83 -14.43 10.10
C SER A 112 4.66 -14.62 8.83
N ILE A 113 4.90 -15.87 8.46
CA ILE A 113 5.34 -16.21 7.11
C ILE A 113 4.25 -15.71 6.16
N ASN A 114 4.55 -14.66 5.37
CA ASN A 114 3.69 -14.28 4.28
C ASN A 114 3.78 -15.38 3.21
N LEU A 115 2.74 -16.23 3.15
CA LEU A 115 2.64 -17.37 2.23
C LEU A 115 2.71 -16.94 0.75
N LEU A 116 2.47 -15.66 0.43
CA LEU A 116 2.50 -15.13 -0.92
C LEU A 116 3.88 -14.60 -1.35
N THR A 117 4.79 -14.30 -0.41
CA THR A 117 6.09 -13.67 -0.70
C THR A 117 7.31 -14.49 -0.28
N SER A 118 7.16 -15.82 -0.14
CA SER A 118 8.29 -16.75 0.00
C SER A 118 9.26 -16.41 1.15
N GLY A 119 8.73 -16.04 2.32
CA GLY A 119 9.54 -15.93 3.55
C GLY A 119 10.19 -14.57 3.83
N VAL A 120 9.75 -13.50 3.16
CA VAL A 120 10.18 -12.14 3.52
C VAL A 120 9.47 -11.68 4.81
N THR A 121 10.24 -11.32 5.83
CA THR A 121 9.76 -10.69 7.06
C THR A 121 9.44 -9.21 6.82
N GLY A 122 8.23 -8.75 7.09
CA GLY A 122 7.90 -7.32 7.02
C GLY A 122 6.42 -7.04 7.23
N PHE A 123 6.10 -5.86 7.77
CA PHE A 123 4.79 -5.56 8.34
C PHE A 123 3.66 -5.75 7.33
N ILE A 124 2.68 -6.61 7.65
CA ILE A 124 1.54 -6.86 6.77
C ILE A 124 0.64 -5.63 6.89
N GLY A 125 0.56 -4.87 5.80
CA GLY A 125 -0.45 -3.85 5.69
C GLY A 125 -1.85 -4.46 5.80
N ALA A 126 -2.64 -3.97 6.77
CA ALA A 126 -4.06 -4.22 6.86
C ALA A 126 -4.82 -2.88 6.77
N GLY A 127 -5.91 -2.87 6.01
CA GLY A 127 -6.82 -1.73 5.99
C GLY A 127 -8.16 -2.14 5.41
N SER A 128 -9.23 -1.52 5.89
CA SER A 128 -10.59 -1.78 5.44
C SER A 128 -10.91 -1.16 4.07
N GLN A 129 -9.97 -0.39 3.51
CA GLN A 129 -10.19 0.27 2.24
C GLN A 129 -9.94 -0.71 1.09
N SER A 130 -11.01 -1.03 0.38
CA SER A 130 -10.96 -1.73 -0.89
C SER A 130 -9.92 -1.04 -1.79
N GLY A 131 -8.97 -1.82 -2.32
CA GLY A 131 -8.09 -1.33 -3.37
C GLY A 131 -6.70 -0.85 -3.03
N SER A 132 -6.25 -1.13 -1.82
CA SER A 132 -4.87 -0.92 -1.43
C SER A 132 -3.96 -1.93 -2.16
N THR A 133 -2.97 -1.45 -2.90
CA THR A 133 -1.82 -2.29 -3.36
C THR A 133 -0.94 -2.70 -2.18
N GLY A 134 -1.05 -1.96 -1.07
CA GLY A 134 -0.42 -2.29 0.21
C GLY A 134 -1.11 -3.41 1.00
N TYR A 135 -2.30 -3.87 0.58
CA TYR A 135 -2.98 -4.96 1.28
C TYR A 135 -2.14 -6.23 1.23
N ALA A 136 -1.82 -6.77 2.41
CA ALA A 136 -0.93 -7.92 2.57
C ALA A 136 0.51 -7.73 2.04
N ALA A 137 0.90 -6.50 1.67
CA ALA A 137 2.27 -6.18 1.33
C ALA A 137 3.09 -5.88 2.59
N ALA A 138 4.38 -6.22 2.54
CA ALA A 138 5.33 -5.91 3.60
C ALA A 138 5.73 -4.42 3.54
N PHE A 139 5.64 -3.69 4.66
CA PHE A 139 6.19 -2.32 4.81
C PHE A 139 7.54 -2.40 5.52
N PRO A 140 8.69 -2.33 4.82
CA PRO A 140 9.99 -2.45 5.49
C PRO A 140 10.28 -1.20 6.34
N ALA A 141 10.77 -1.42 7.57
CA ALA A 141 11.17 -0.33 8.46
C ALA A 141 12.21 0.59 7.79
N GLY A 142 12.12 1.89 8.07
CA GLY A 142 13.00 2.91 7.51
C GLY A 142 12.76 3.24 6.03
N LYS A 143 11.78 2.62 5.37
CA LYS A 143 11.41 3.01 4.00
C LYS A 143 10.76 4.38 3.99
N GLN A 144 11.21 5.23 3.07
CA GLN A 144 10.60 6.54 2.85
C GLN A 144 9.22 6.39 2.22
N LEU A 145 8.25 7.05 2.82
CA LEU A 145 6.90 7.18 2.32
C LEU A 145 6.79 8.38 1.37
N SER A 146 5.89 8.26 0.41
CA SER A 146 5.51 9.29 -0.54
C SER A 146 4.00 9.48 -0.51
N LEU A 147 3.56 10.70 -0.77
CA LEU A 147 2.17 11.05 -0.99
C LEU A 147 1.96 11.29 -2.49
N LEU A 148 1.10 10.49 -3.09
CA LEU A 148 0.64 10.67 -4.47
C LEU A 148 -0.76 11.26 -4.45
N VAL A 149 -0.95 12.42 -5.09
CA VAL A 149 -2.24 13.12 -5.15
C VAL A 149 -2.65 13.27 -6.61
N SER A 150 -3.93 13.16 -6.92
CA SER A 150 -4.45 13.41 -8.27
C SER A 150 -5.67 14.34 -8.31
N ASN A 151 -6.07 14.74 -9.51
CA ASN A 151 -7.35 15.43 -9.76
C ASN A 151 -8.52 14.46 -10.02
N VAL A 152 -8.34 13.15 -9.77
CA VAL A 152 -9.42 12.16 -9.89
C VAL A 152 -10.32 12.27 -8.66
N LEU A 153 -11.65 12.32 -8.86
CA LEU A 153 -12.59 12.39 -7.75
C LEU A 153 -12.51 11.12 -6.89
N TYR A 154 -12.47 11.30 -5.56
CA TYR A 154 -12.50 10.20 -4.61
C TYR A 154 -13.88 9.54 -4.59
N SER A 155 -13.92 8.21 -4.77
CA SER A 155 -15.12 7.39 -4.66
C SER A 155 -15.04 6.49 -3.43
N SER A 156 -16.01 6.60 -2.52
CA SER A 156 -16.10 5.79 -1.29
C SER A 156 -16.88 4.48 -1.47
N SER A 157 -17.18 4.07 -2.71
CA SER A 157 -17.95 2.85 -2.96
C SER A 157 -17.20 1.62 -2.42
N ALA A 158 -17.86 0.85 -1.55
CA ALA A 158 -17.28 -0.34 -0.93
C ALA A 158 -17.04 -1.51 -1.91
N GLN A 159 -17.65 -1.45 -3.10
CA GLN A 159 -17.64 -2.53 -4.09
C GLN A 159 -16.66 -2.26 -5.22
N THR A 160 -15.40 -2.67 -5.05
CA THR A 160 -14.52 -2.92 -6.18
C THR A 160 -13.49 -3.97 -5.78
N ASN A 161 -13.57 -5.12 -6.45
CA ASN A 161 -12.59 -6.20 -6.41
C ASN A 161 -11.17 -5.62 -6.55
N SER A 162 -10.14 -6.25 -5.97
CA SER A 162 -8.74 -5.76 -6.06
C SER A 162 -8.27 -5.53 -7.51
N THR A 163 -8.92 -6.19 -8.48
CA THR A 163 -8.75 -6.01 -9.92
C THR A 163 -9.28 -4.68 -10.50
N LEU A 164 -10.27 -4.06 -9.87
CA LEU A 164 -10.92 -2.80 -10.29
C LEU A 164 -10.51 -1.59 -9.43
N ASN A 165 -9.82 -1.81 -8.33
CA ASN A 165 -9.28 -0.70 -7.54
C ASN A 165 -7.91 -0.18 -7.99
N LYS A 166 -7.44 -0.75 -9.11
CA LYS A 166 -6.53 -0.07 -10.04
C LYS A 166 -7.04 1.34 -10.43
N ASP A 167 -8.34 1.62 -10.23
CA ASP A 167 -9.04 2.76 -10.82
C ASP A 167 -8.98 4.09 -10.05
N TYR A 168 -8.40 4.16 -8.84
CA TYR A 168 -8.30 5.46 -8.14
C TYR A 168 -7.31 6.44 -8.78
N LEU A 169 -6.39 5.92 -9.57
CA LEU A 169 -5.39 6.69 -10.32
C LEU A 169 -5.18 6.06 -11.70
N LEU A 170 -6.23 5.54 -12.34
CA LEU A 170 -6.08 5.09 -13.72
C LEU A 170 -5.64 6.31 -14.55
N PRO A 171 -4.40 6.31 -15.06
CA PRO A 171 -3.88 7.41 -15.83
C PRO A 171 -4.80 7.63 -17.03
N SER A 172 -5.16 8.88 -17.25
CA SER A 172 -5.98 9.29 -18.37
C SER A 172 -5.36 10.56 -18.92
N ASN A 173 -5.68 10.90 -20.17
CA ASN A 173 -5.12 12.10 -20.79
C ASN A 173 -5.51 13.41 -20.04
N ALA A 174 -6.48 13.36 -19.13
CA ALA A 174 -6.91 14.48 -18.29
C ALA A 174 -6.42 14.38 -16.84
N THR A 175 -5.78 13.28 -16.46
CA THR A 175 -5.31 13.08 -15.09
C THR A 175 -4.08 13.93 -14.83
N GLN A 176 -4.03 14.50 -13.64
CA GLN A 176 -2.96 15.35 -13.18
C GLN A 176 -2.51 14.85 -11.82
N TYR A 177 -1.20 14.88 -11.57
CA TYR A 177 -0.60 14.34 -10.34
C TYR A 177 0.32 15.33 -9.65
N ALA A 178 0.49 15.13 -8.36
CA ALA A 178 1.66 15.58 -7.61
C ALA A 178 2.22 14.41 -6.81
N LEU A 179 3.54 14.29 -6.79
CA LEU A 179 4.26 13.30 -5.99
C LEU A 179 5.08 14.06 -4.96
N ILE A 180 4.66 13.96 -3.70
CA ILE A 180 5.18 14.71 -2.58
C ILE A 180 5.94 13.76 -1.66
N THR A 181 7.11 14.19 -1.20
CA THR A 181 7.97 13.43 -0.29
C THR A 181 8.50 14.31 0.82
N ASP A 182 8.80 13.70 1.96
CA ASP A 182 9.56 14.31 3.04
C ASP A 182 10.56 13.27 3.56
N ALA A 183 11.78 13.70 3.89
CA ALA A 183 12.80 12.81 4.43
C ALA A 183 12.42 12.23 5.80
N SER A 184 11.54 12.89 6.55
CA SER A 184 11.10 12.42 7.86
C SER A 184 9.95 11.40 7.81
N TRP A 185 9.33 11.19 6.64
CA TRP A 185 8.24 10.24 6.50
C TRP A 185 8.80 8.83 6.30
N LEU A 186 9.26 8.21 7.38
CA LEU A 186 9.83 6.87 7.36
C LEU A 186 8.89 5.89 8.02
N VAL A 187 8.72 4.70 7.43
CA VAL A 187 8.05 3.58 8.10
C VAL A 187 8.75 3.32 9.44
N PRO A 188 8.05 3.39 10.58
CA PRO A 188 8.66 3.23 11.88
C PRO A 188 9.21 1.81 12.06
N ASN A 189 10.26 1.70 12.86
CA ASN A 189 10.73 0.39 13.29
C ASN A 189 9.88 -0.08 14.48
N THR A 190 8.94 -0.98 14.24
CA THR A 190 8.08 -1.53 15.30
C THR A 190 8.59 -2.87 15.83
N ALA A 191 9.83 -3.26 15.50
CA ALA A 191 10.42 -4.51 15.97
C ALA A 191 10.56 -4.53 17.49
N GLY A 192 9.64 -5.23 18.17
CA GLY A 192 9.83 -5.70 19.55
C GLY A 192 8.98 -5.05 20.65
N ALA A 193 8.04 -4.15 20.34
CA ALA A 193 7.13 -3.62 21.37
C ALA A 193 5.69 -3.51 20.87
N LEU A 194 4.74 -3.86 21.74
CA LEU A 194 3.31 -3.67 21.53
C LEU A 194 3.05 -2.16 21.40
N ASP A 195 3.08 -1.59 20.20
CA ASP A 195 2.73 -0.18 20.01
C ASP A 195 1.50 -0.02 19.12
N VAL A 196 0.36 0.15 19.79
CA VAL A 196 -0.93 0.55 19.20
C VAL A 196 -0.99 2.05 18.92
N SER A 197 0.14 2.76 18.95
CA SER A 197 0.18 4.19 18.65
C SER A 197 -0.16 4.49 17.19
N THR A 198 -0.53 5.74 16.99
CA THR A 198 -0.60 6.35 15.68
C THR A 198 0.65 7.19 15.45
N THR A 199 1.44 6.83 14.45
CA THR A 199 2.47 7.72 13.89
C THR A 199 1.80 8.69 12.93
N THR A 200 1.85 9.99 13.23
CA THR A 200 1.28 11.04 12.39
C THR A 200 2.38 11.81 11.68
N TYR A 201 2.33 11.79 10.35
CA TYR A 201 3.16 12.61 9.48
C TYR A 201 2.45 13.93 9.18
N ASN A 202 3.25 14.99 9.08
CA ASN A 202 2.85 16.33 8.69
C ASN A 202 3.83 16.86 7.65
N PHE A 203 3.42 17.88 6.90
CA PHE A 203 4.34 18.60 6.04
C PHE A 203 5.30 19.43 6.89
N SER A 204 6.51 19.63 6.38
CA SER A 204 7.58 20.38 7.00
C SER A 204 8.25 21.28 5.96
N ALA A 205 9.23 22.09 6.40
CA ALA A 205 10.07 22.84 5.48
C ALA A 205 10.88 21.95 4.50
N ASN A 206 11.01 20.66 4.80
CA ASN A 206 11.70 19.67 3.96
C ASN A 206 10.74 18.92 3.01
N THR A 207 9.44 19.21 3.05
CA THR A 207 8.49 18.59 2.14
C THR A 207 8.70 19.13 0.73
N THR A 208 8.96 18.24 -0.21
CA THR A 208 9.25 18.57 -1.62
C THR A 208 8.32 17.81 -2.54
N ALA A 209 8.21 18.27 -3.79
CA ALA A 209 7.46 17.59 -4.83
C ALA A 209 8.42 17.22 -5.98
N SER A 210 8.52 15.94 -6.31
CA SER A 210 9.22 15.48 -7.51
C SER A 210 8.34 15.57 -8.76
N PHE A 211 7.02 15.60 -8.57
CA PHE A 211 6.01 15.90 -9.60
C PHE A 211 5.01 16.91 -9.04
N GLY A 212 4.61 17.86 -9.89
CA GLY A 212 3.80 18.98 -9.45
C GLY A 212 4.63 20.02 -8.70
N THR A 213 3.95 20.85 -7.93
CA THR A 213 4.62 21.76 -6.98
C THR A 213 3.96 21.65 -5.62
N VAL A 214 4.75 21.80 -4.57
CA VAL A 214 4.26 21.97 -3.20
C VAL A 214 4.83 23.27 -2.67
N ILE A 215 3.96 24.13 -2.13
CA ILE A 215 4.34 25.34 -1.41
C ILE A 215 3.89 25.13 0.02
N TYR A 216 4.85 24.97 0.92
CA TYR A 216 4.57 24.82 2.34
C TYR A 216 5.47 25.75 3.13
N SER A 217 4.86 26.69 3.85
CA SER A 217 5.55 27.69 4.67
C SER A 217 5.27 27.54 6.17
N GLY A 218 4.41 26.59 6.54
CA GLY A 218 3.88 26.49 7.90
C GLY A 218 2.88 27.61 8.27
N ALA A 219 2.65 28.58 7.38
CA ALA A 219 1.72 29.69 7.55
C ALA A 219 0.53 29.57 6.59
N THR A 220 -0.19 30.67 6.34
CA THR A 220 -1.29 30.73 5.37
C THR A 220 -0.78 30.64 3.92
N GLY A 221 -1.59 30.08 3.02
CA GLY A 221 -1.27 30.01 1.59
C GLY A 221 -0.51 28.76 1.15
N ASN A 222 -0.53 27.69 1.94
CA ASN A 222 0.08 26.43 1.53
C ASN A 222 -0.73 25.79 0.39
N SER A 223 -0.03 25.23 -0.59
CA SER A 223 -0.67 24.70 -1.78
C SER A 223 0.05 23.50 -2.37
N VAL A 224 -0.70 22.71 -3.14
CA VAL A 224 -0.19 21.68 -4.03
C VAL A 224 -0.73 21.98 -5.41
N THR A 225 0.14 22.08 -6.42
CA THR A 225 -0.28 22.22 -7.82
C THR A 225 0.03 20.92 -8.55
N LEU A 226 -1.00 20.36 -9.19
CA LEU A 226 -0.90 19.15 -9.99
C LEU A 226 -0.35 19.47 -11.38
N VAL A 227 0.37 18.53 -11.98
CA VAL A 227 0.84 18.61 -13.38
C VAL A 227 0.18 17.51 -14.20
N PRO A 228 -0.15 17.77 -15.47
CA PRO A 228 -0.71 16.76 -16.35
C PRO A 228 0.34 15.69 -16.66
N GLU A 229 -0.13 14.50 -17.01
CA GLU A 229 0.72 13.49 -17.63
C GLU A 229 1.36 14.09 -18.91
N PRO A 230 2.68 13.90 -19.15
CA PRO A 230 3.28 14.31 -20.40
C PRO A 230 2.60 13.52 -21.52
N SER A 231 1.80 14.22 -22.31
CA SER A 231 1.14 13.65 -23.47
C SER A 231 2.21 13.07 -24.40
N THR A 232 2.21 11.74 -24.57
CA THR A 232 3.07 11.06 -25.55
C THR A 232 2.87 11.66 -26.95
N GLY A 233 1.64 12.13 -27.24
CA GLY A 233 1.32 12.89 -28.44
C GLY A 233 2.03 14.25 -28.52
N ALA A 234 2.10 15.01 -27.43
CA ALA A 234 2.82 16.29 -27.40
C ALA A 234 4.33 16.09 -27.61
N LEU A 235 4.92 15.06 -27.00
CA LEU A 235 6.32 14.71 -27.22
C LEU A 235 6.56 14.26 -28.67
N MET A 236 5.68 13.43 -29.22
CA MET A 236 5.75 12.99 -30.62
C MET A 236 5.59 14.15 -31.59
N MET A 237 4.70 15.11 -31.30
CA MET A 237 4.52 16.32 -32.11
C MET A 237 5.75 17.23 -32.04
N LEU A 238 6.35 17.44 -30.86
CA LEU A 238 7.61 18.16 -30.75
C LEU A 238 8.73 17.47 -31.53
N GLY A 239 8.82 16.15 -31.45
CA GLY A 239 9.75 15.35 -32.24
C GLY A 239 9.51 15.50 -33.75
N ALA A 240 8.26 15.42 -34.21
CA ALA A 240 7.88 15.57 -35.61
C ALA A 240 8.17 16.99 -36.13
N VAL A 241 7.83 18.03 -35.36
CA VAL A 241 8.12 19.43 -35.70
C VAL A 241 9.63 19.66 -35.75
N GLY A 242 10.39 19.13 -34.78
CA GLY A 242 11.85 19.17 -34.78
C GLY A 242 12.46 18.52 -36.02
N LEU A 243 12.00 17.33 -36.40
CA LEU A 243 12.44 16.64 -37.62
C LEU A 243 12.08 17.41 -38.90
N VAL A 244 10.89 18.01 -38.96
CA VAL A 244 10.48 18.85 -40.09
C VAL A 244 11.35 20.11 -40.18
N ALA A 245 11.66 20.74 -39.04
CA ALA A 245 12.54 21.91 -38.99
C ALA A 245 13.96 21.57 -39.47
N LEU A 246 14.54 20.45 -39.02
CA LEU A 246 15.85 19.96 -39.49
C LEU A 246 15.86 19.65 -40.98
N ARG A 247 14.77 19.08 -41.52
CA ARG A 247 14.64 18.83 -42.97
C ARG A 247 14.60 20.11 -43.80
N ARG A 248 13.99 21.19 -43.27
CA ARG A 248 13.97 22.50 -43.93
C ARG A 248 15.35 23.16 -43.91
N LEU A 249 16.09 23.07 -42.80
CA LEU A 249 17.44 23.62 -42.69
C LEU A 249 18.45 22.98 -43.66
N ARG A 250 18.31 21.70 -44.00
CA ARG A 250 19.23 21.01 -44.94
C ARG A 250 19.05 21.42 -46.42
N LYS A 251 17.98 22.13 -46.76
CA LYS A 251 17.70 22.56 -48.14
C LYS A 251 18.14 23.99 -48.44
N VAL A 252 18.67 24.70 -47.46
CA VAL A 252 19.30 26.02 -47.59
C VAL A 252 20.80 25.82 -47.64
#